data_AF-A0A2E6P6I1-F1
#
_entry.id   AF-A0A2E6P6I1-F1
#
_cell.length_a   1.000
_cell.length_b   1.000
_cell.length_c   1.000
_cell.angle_alpha   90.00
_cell.angle_beta   90.00
_cell.angle_gamma   90.00
#
_symmetry.space_group_name_H-M   'P 1'
#
loop_
_entity.id
_entity.type
_entity.pdbx_description
1 polymer ?
#
loop_
_entity_poly.entity_id
_entity_poly.type
_entity_poly.pdbx_seq_one_letter_code
_entity_poly.pdbx_strand_id
1 'polypeptide(L)' 'MKTIGMFLIALFLLSGCGIKSPSVKLGKKCVIKGDEVVYSYVWIHDKDLPLQANKETCKQIEEN' A
#
# COMPACT_ATOMS: atom_id res chain seq x y z
N MET A 1 -15.19 -22.18 -11.85
CA MET A 1 -14.81 -21.70 -10.50
C MET A 1 -13.32 -21.88 -10.19
N LYS A 2 -12.70 -23.05 -10.43
CA LYS A 2 -11.25 -23.27 -10.20
C LYS A 2 -10.33 -22.34 -11.01
N THR A 3 -10.70 -22.04 -12.26
CA THR A 3 -9.93 -21.18 -13.16
C THR A 3 -9.89 -19.71 -12.72
N ILE A 4 -11.03 -19.16 -12.26
CA ILE A 4 -11.13 -17.76 -11.81
C ILE A 4 -10.24 -17.51 -10.59
N GLY A 5 -10.24 -18.43 -9.62
CA GLY A 5 -9.36 -18.33 -8.44
C GLY A 5 -7.87 -18.31 -8.81
N MET A 6 -7.46 -19.13 -9.79
CA MET A 6 -6.09 -19.16 -10.27
C MET A 6 -5.67 -17.83 -10.93
N PHE A 7 -6.56 -17.23 -11.72
CA PHE A 7 -6.31 -15.92 -12.33
C PHE A 7 -6.15 -14.80 -11.28
N LEU A 8 -6.99 -14.77 -10.25
CA LEU A 8 -6.89 -13.77 -9.18
C LEU A 8 -5.56 -13.86 -8.42
N ILE A 9 -5.10 -15.08 -8.13
CA ILE A 9 -3.80 -15.31 -7.48
C ILE A 9 -2.66 -14.85 -8.39
N ALA A 10 -2.71 -15.16 -9.69
CA ALA A 10 -1.71 -14.72 -10.65
C ALA A 10 -1.65 -13.19 -10.77
N LEU A 11 -2.80 -12.51 -10.82
CA LEU A 11 -2.86 -11.04 -10.83
C LEU A 11 -2.25 -10.43 -9.55
N PHE A 12 -2.53 -11.02 -8.39
CA PHE A 12 -1.97 -10.53 -7.12
C PHE A 12 -0.44 -10.67 -7.08
N LEU A 13 0.10 -11.79 -7.57
CA LEU A 13 1.54 -12.02 -7.63
C LEU A 13 2.27 -11.07 -8.60
N LEU A 14 1.62 -10.63 -9.68
CA LEU A 14 2.22 -9.72 -10.67
C LEU A 14 2.27 -8.26 -10.20
N SER A 15 1.46 -7.86 -9.22
CA SER A 15 1.41 -6.48 -8.70
C SER A 15 2.68 -6.06 -7.93
N GLY A 16 3.57 -7.02 -7.62
CA GLY A 16 4.80 -6.81 -6.84
C GLY A 16 6.08 -6.59 -7.66
N CYS A 17 6.02 -6.49 -9.00
CA CYS A 17 7.22 -6.47 -9.87
C CYS A 17 8.24 -5.34 -9.59
N GLY A 18 7.96 -4.36 -8.72
CA GLY A 18 8.90 -3.32 -8.30
C GLY A 18 9.49 -3.47 -6.89
N ILE A 19 9.05 -4.48 -6.12
CA ILE A 19 9.43 -4.65 -4.71
C ILE A 19 10.44 -5.80 -4.62
N LYS A 20 11.70 -5.49 -4.29
CA LYS A 20 12.78 -6.48 -4.18
C LYS A 20 12.71 -7.25 -2.88
N SER A 21 12.33 -6.58 -1.79
CA SER A 21 12.19 -7.21 -0.47
C SER A 21 10.88 -6.77 0.21
N PRO A 22 9.77 -7.50 0.01
CA PRO A 22 8.47 -7.06 0.50
C PRO A 22 8.38 -7.08 2.03
N SER A 23 7.82 -6.01 2.58
CA SER A 23 7.46 -5.86 3.99
C SER A 23 6.03 -5.34 4.11
N VAL A 24 5.36 -5.75 5.18
CA VAL A 24 3.99 -5.33 5.48
C VAL A 24 3.99 -4.49 6.75
N LYS A 25 3.37 -3.30 6.69
CA LYS A 25 3.12 -2.44 7.84
C LYS A 25 1.62 -2.26 8.03
N LEU A 26 1.15 -2.53 9.25
CA LEU A 26 -0.25 -2.44 9.62
C LEU A 26 -0.57 -1.13 10.35
N GLY A 27 -1.84 -0.72 10.28
CA GLY A 27 -2.41 0.47 10.90
C GLY A 27 -2.52 1.65 9.94
N LYS A 28 -3.59 2.47 10.13
CA LYS A 28 -3.91 3.65 9.29
C LYS A 28 -2.67 4.53 9.14
N LYS A 29 -2.24 4.71 7.89
CA LYS A 29 -1.22 5.67 7.47
C LYS A 29 -1.67 6.30 6.18
N CYS A 30 -1.20 7.50 5.93
CA CYS A 30 -1.59 8.32 4.80
C CYS A 30 -0.35 8.84 4.07
N VAL A 31 -0.48 9.06 2.77
CA VAL A 31 0.55 9.61 1.91
C VAL A 31 -0.10 10.59 0.93
N ILE A 32 0.58 11.69 0.64
CA ILE A 32 0.15 12.65 -0.38
C ILE A 32 0.55 12.10 -1.74
N LYS A 33 -0.40 12.02 -2.67
CA LYS A 33 -0.16 11.70 -4.07
C LYS A 33 -0.81 12.78 -4.93
N GLY A 34 0.00 13.68 -5.47
CA GLY A 34 -0.52 14.86 -6.15
C GLY A 34 -1.34 15.71 -5.18
N ASP A 35 -2.59 15.98 -5.55
CA ASP A 35 -3.53 16.78 -4.74
C ASP A 35 -4.40 15.91 -3.81
N GLU A 36 -4.20 14.59 -3.80
CA GLU A 36 -4.99 13.65 -3.00
C GLU A 36 -4.21 13.10 -1.81
N VAL A 37 -4.90 12.88 -0.69
CA VAL A 37 -4.36 12.12 0.44
C VAL A 37 -4.88 10.69 0.37
N VAL A 38 -3.98 9.75 0.09
CA VAL A 38 -4.29 8.32 0.02
C VAL A 38 -4.04 7.68 1.38
N TYR A 39 -5.03 6.98 1.91
CA TYR A 39 -4.91 6.24 3.16
C TYR A 39 -5.07 4.74 2.95
N SER A 40 -4.38 3.95 3.79
CA SER A 40 -4.60 2.51 3.90
C SER A 40 -4.23 2.03 5.30
N TYR A 41 -4.81 0.90 5.69
CA TYR A 41 -4.47 0.17 6.92
C TYR A 41 -3.40 -0.91 6.68
N VAL A 42 -3.18 -1.27 5.42
CA VAL A 42 -2.20 -2.28 5.00
C VAL A 42 -1.29 -1.65 3.95
N TRP A 43 -0.01 -1.59 4.27
CA TRP A 43 1.03 -1.06 3.40
C TRP A 43 2.02 -2.15 3.05
N ILE A 44 2.10 -2.50 1.76
CA ILE A 44 3.13 -3.36 1.21
C ILE A 44 4.20 -2.45 0.62
N HIS A 45 5.44 -2.57 1.10
CA HIS A 45 6.55 -1.74 0.65
C HIS A 45 7.86 -2.54 0.60
N ASP A 46 8.88 -2.00 -0.05
CA ASP A 46 10.22 -2.57 0.02
C ASP A 46 10.83 -2.30 1.40
N LYS A 47 11.32 -3.32 2.11
CA LYS A 47 11.90 -3.20 3.44
C LYS A 47 13.15 -2.31 3.43
N ASP A 48 13.85 -2.27 2.30
CA ASP A 48 15.11 -1.55 2.14
C ASP A 48 14.86 -0.06 1.82
N LEU A 49 13.59 0.32 1.61
CA LEU A 49 13.15 1.69 1.41
C LEU A 49 12.26 2.17 2.57
N PRO A 50 12.34 3.45 2.96
CA PRO A 50 11.45 4.01 3.97
C PRO A 50 10.00 4.02 3.47
N LEU A 51 9.06 3.60 4.32
CA LEU A 51 7.64 3.74 4.04
C LEU A 51 7.26 5.22 4.11
N GLN A 52 6.87 5.80 2.97
CA GLN A 52 6.48 7.21 2.88
C GLN A 52 5.16 7.52 3.60
N ALA A 53 4.27 6.53 3.71
CA ALA A 53 3.01 6.68 4.41
C ALA A 53 3.22 6.72 5.93
N ASN A 54 2.65 7.73 6.60
CA ASN A 54 2.78 7.91 8.04
C ASN A 54 1.46 8.40 8.66
N LYS A 55 1.39 8.48 10.00
CA LYS A 55 0.15 8.85 10.70
C LYS A 55 -0.08 10.36 10.67
N GLU A 56 0.99 11.12 10.64
CA GLU A 56 1.02 12.57 10.71
C GLU A 56 0.36 13.17 9.46
N THR A 57 0.64 12.62 8.28
CA THR A 57 -0.02 12.97 7.01
C THR A 57 -1.54 12.77 7.07
N CYS A 58 -2.05 11.84 7.90
CA CYS A 58 -3.50 11.64 8.00
C CYS A 58 -4.25 12.83 8.60
N LYS A 59 -3.55 13.69 9.36
CA LYS A 59 -4.17 14.89 9.96
C LYS A 59 -4.69 15.87 8.90
N GLN A 60 -4.11 15.87 7.70
CA GLN A 60 -4.57 16.71 6.58
C GLN A 60 -6.01 16.38 6.12
N ILE A 61 -6.48 15.16 6.37
CA ILE A 61 -7.87 14.74 6.11
C ILE A 61 -8.78 15.11 7.29
N GLU A 62 -8.25 15.20 8.51
CA GLU A 62 -9.04 15.45 9.73
C GLU A 62 -9.23 16.95 10.00
N GLU A 63 -8.38 17.81 9.43
CA GLU A 63 -8.43 19.27 9.56
C GLU A 63 -9.25 19.98 8.45
N ASN A 64 -9.82 19.22 7.49
CA ASN A 64 -10.77 19.71 6.47
C ASN A 64 -12.19 19.18 6.74
#